data_AF-A0AB39VMC1-F1
#
_entry.id   AF-A0AB39VMC1-F1
#
_cell.length_a   1.000
_cell.length_b   1.000
_cell.length_c   1.000
_cell.angle_alpha   90.00
_cell.angle_beta   90.00
_cell.angle_gamma   90.00
#
_symmetry.space_group_name_H-M   'P 1'
#
loop_
_entity.id
_entity.type
_entity.pdbx_description
1 polymer ?
#
loop_
_entity_poly.entity_id
_entity_poly.type
_entity_poly.pdbx_seq_one_letter_code
_entity_poly.pdbx_strand_id
1 'polypeptide(L)' 'MAIGNYAVIQTGTTEVVNTIVADSTFKLTGYDLVLYTNDIPASIGMTYDKSTKTFSTPTTTATS' A
#
# COMPACT_ATOMS: atom_id res chain seq x y z
N MET A 1 8.68 8.17 18.99
CA MET A 1 8.34 8.10 17.54
C MET A 1 7.64 6.78 17.30
N ALA A 2 6.53 6.76 16.55
CA ALA A 2 5.78 5.53 16.29
C ALA A 2 6.32 4.82 15.05
N ILE A 3 6.56 3.52 15.16
CA ILE A 3 6.96 2.64 14.06
C ILE A 3 5.71 1.91 13.56
N GLY A 4 5.56 1.77 12.25
CA GLY A 4 4.40 1.11 11.63
C GLY A 4 4.77 0.35 10.36
N ASN A 5 3.83 -0.46 9.88
CA ASN A 5 3.94 -1.16 8.60
C ASN A 5 3.34 -0.28 7.50
N TYR A 6 4.10 -0.01 6.45
CA TYR A 6 3.70 0.86 5.35
C TYR A 6 3.70 0.10 4.03
N ALA A 7 2.62 0.26 3.28
CA ALA A 7 2.55 -0.08 1.87
C ALA A 7 3.23 1.05 1.08
N VAL A 8 4.15 0.67 0.21
CA VAL A 8 4.88 1.58 -0.67
C VAL A 8 4.20 1.57 -2.02
N ILE A 9 3.72 2.73 -2.46
CA ILE A 9 2.97 2.89 -3.72
C ILE A 9 3.68 3.98 -4.52
N GLN A 10 3.97 3.73 -5.79
CA GLN A 10 4.57 4.78 -6.63
C GLN A 10 3.59 5.94 -6.80
N THR A 11 4.06 7.19 -6.62
CA THR A 11 3.20 8.36 -6.75
C THR A 11 2.55 8.38 -8.15
N GLY A 12 1.23 8.55 -8.19
CA GLY A 12 0.45 8.52 -9.43
C GLY A 12 -0.07 7.14 -9.82
N THR A 13 0.30 6.09 -9.10
CA THR A 13 -0.27 4.74 -9.25
C THR A 13 -1.07 4.35 -8.00
N THR A 14 -1.63 3.15 -8.03
CA THR A 14 -2.39 2.56 -6.92
C THR A 14 -1.82 1.22 -6.48
N GLU A 15 -0.83 0.68 -7.18
CA GLU A 15 -0.27 -0.64 -6.88
C GLU A 15 0.78 -0.57 -5.76
N VAL A 16 0.66 -1.49 -4.81
CA VAL A 16 1.65 -1.68 -3.74
C VAL A 16 2.86 -2.41 -4.34
N VAL A 17 3.99 -1.71 -4.42
CA VAL A 17 5.23 -2.26 -4.98
C VAL A 17 6.13 -2.88 -3.91
N ASN A 18 5.95 -2.49 -2.64
CA ASN A 18 6.69 -3.03 -1.51
C ASN A 18 5.93 -2.83 -0.19
N THR A 19 6.32 -3.55 0.85
CA THR A 19 5.90 -3.30 2.23
C THR A 19 7.12 -3.13 3.12
N ILE A 20 7.12 -2.12 3.99
CA ILE A 20 8.26 -1.79 4.84
C ILE A 20 7.81 -1.50 6.27
N VAL A 21 8.76 -1.63 7.21
CA VAL A 21 8.61 -1.13 8.57
C VAL A 21 9.40 0.17 8.67
N ALA A 22 8.74 1.26 9.03
CA ALA A 22 9.37 2.58 9.11
C ALA A 22 8.77 3.42 10.23
N ASP A 23 9.45 4.50 10.60
CA ASP A 23 8.88 5.52 11.47
C ASP A 23 7.92 6.44 10.70
N SER A 24 7.01 7.09 11.43
CA SER A 24 6.00 7.99 10.86
C SER A 24 6.54 9.23 10.12
N THR A 25 7.83 9.55 10.27
CA THR A 25 8.48 10.69 9.62
C THR A 25 9.27 10.30 8.38
N PHE A 26 9.44 8.99 8.13
CA PHE A 26 10.10 8.49 6.93
C PHE A 26 9.36 8.95 5.67
N LYS A 27 10.12 9.39 4.68
CA LYS A 27 9.62 9.83 3.37
C LYS A 27 10.50 9.25 2.30
N LEU A 28 9.87 8.76 1.23
CA LEU A 28 10.56 8.24 0.06
C LEU A 28 10.12 9.02 -1.16
N THR A 29 11.04 9.76 -1.78
CA THR A 29 10.74 10.59 -2.95
C THR A 29 10.17 9.73 -4.09
N GLY A 30 9.01 10.14 -4.62
CA GLY A 30 8.33 9.42 -5.70
C GLY A 30 7.41 8.28 -5.24
N TYR A 31 7.24 8.11 -3.92
CA TYR A 31 6.37 7.09 -3.35
C TYR A 31 5.44 7.66 -2.27
N ASP A 32 4.20 7.21 -2.31
CA ASP A 32 3.22 7.36 -1.24
C ASP A 32 3.41 6.20 -0.24
N LEU A 33 3.46 6.53 1.05
CA LEU A 33 3.52 5.55 2.14
C LEU A 33 2.18 5.49 2.86
N VAL A 34 1.54 4.33 2.83
CA VAL A 34 0.22 4.13 3.45
C VAL A 34 0.34 3.15 4.60
N LEU A 35 0.05 3.62 5.82
CA LEU A 35 0.01 2.76 7.00
C LEU A 35 -1.07 1.68 6.81
N TYR A 36 -0.71 0.43 7.07
CA TYR A 36 -1.64 -0.70 7.05
C TYR A 36 -1.59 -1.48 8.36
N THR A 37 -2.69 -2.15 8.70
CA THR A 37 -2.88 -2.90 9.95
C THR A 37 -3.42 -4.30 9.63
N ASN A 38 -3.63 -5.12 10.66
CA ASN A 38 -4.24 -6.43 10.46
C ASN A 38 -5.69 -6.36 9.95
N ASP A 39 -6.42 -5.28 10.28
CA ASP A 39 -7.80 -5.07 9.81
C ASP A 39 -7.87 -4.56 8.36
N ILE A 40 -6.79 -3.92 7.91
CA ILE A 40 -6.64 -3.40 6.54
C ILE A 40 -5.30 -3.92 6.01
N PRO A 41 -5.19 -5.22 5.69
CA PRO A 41 -3.92 -5.82 5.32
C PRO A 41 -3.47 -5.33 3.95
N ALA A 42 -2.16 -5.14 3.78
CA ALA A 42 -1.54 -4.81 2.50
C ALA A 42 -0.45 -5.82 2.16
N SER A 43 -0.37 -6.16 0.87
CA SER A 43 0.66 -7.03 0.29
C SER A 43 1.09 -6.48 -1.06
N ILE A 44 2.30 -6.84 -1.47
CA ILE A 44 2.83 -6.50 -2.80
C ILE A 44 1.87 -6.99 -3.89
N GLY A 45 1.61 -6.16 -4.89
CA GLY A 45 0.69 -6.41 -6.00
C GLY A 45 -0.78 -6.09 -5.69
N MET A 46 -1.13 -5.73 -4.45
CA MET A 46 -2.47 -5.22 -4.15
C MET A 46 -2.66 -3.79 -4.67
N THR A 47 -3.90 -3.42 -4.93
CA THR A 47 -4.30 -2.06 -5.32
C THR A 47 -4.87 -1.33 -4.12
N TYR A 48 -4.41 -0.11 -3.86
CA TYR A 48 -4.94 0.79 -2.85
C TYR A 48 -6.01 1.70 -3.44
N ASP A 49 -7.20 1.64 -2.87
CA ASP A 49 -8.28 2.58 -3.17
C ASP A 49 -8.27 3.75 -2.18
N LYS A 50 -7.90 4.94 -2.68
CA LYS A 50 -7.84 6.18 -1.89
C LYS A 50 -9.21 6.62 -1.36
N SER A 51 -10.30 6.22 -2.01
CA SER A 51 -11.68 6.58 -1.61
C SER A 51 -12.11 5.80 -0.38
N THR A 52 -11.92 4.47 -0.42
CA THR A 52 -12.34 3.57 0.67
C THR A 52 -11.23 3.34 1.71
N LYS A 53 -9.99 3.74 1.41
CA LYS A 53 -8.78 3.47 2.21
C LYS A 53 -8.56 1.97 2.44
N THR A 54 -8.87 1.16 1.44
CA THR A 54 -8.71 -0.30 1.50
C THR A 54 -7.73 -0.80 0.44
N PHE A 55 -7.20 -2.00 0.68
CA PHE A 55 -6.39 -2.72 -0.29
C PHE A 55 -7.22 -3.88 -0.86
N SER A 56 -7.15 -4.07 -2.18
CA SER A 56 -7.78 -5.19 -2.86
C SER A 56 -6.78 -5.92 -3.74
N THR A 57 -6.93 -7.24 -3.86
CA THR A 57 -6.19 -7.99 -4.88
C THR A 57 -6.68 -7.56 -6.27
N PRO A 58 -5.80 -7.45 -7.28
CA PRO A 58 -6.25 -7.25 -8.64
C PRO A 58 -7.23 -8.36 -9.01
N THR A 59 -8.43 -8.01 -9.45
CA THR A 59 -9.32 -9.00 -10.06
C THR A 59 -8.70 -9.39 -11.39
N THR A 60 -7.95 -10.49 -11.42
CA THR A 60 -7.66 -11.16 -12.68
C THR A 60 -9.00 -11.64 -13.22
N THR A 61 -9.57 -10.92 -14.18
CA THR A 61 -10.61 -11.48 -15.03
C THR A 61 -9.95 -12.66 -15.74
N ALA A 62 -10.14 -13.86 -15.21
CA ALA A 62 -9.78 -15.08 -15.90
C ALA A 62 -10.63 -15.11 -17.17
N THR A 63 -10.07 -14.70 -18.29
CA THR A 63 -10.63 -15.00 -19.61
C THR A 63 -10.65 -16.51 -19.73
N SER A 64 -11.83 -17.09 -19.52
CA SER A 64 -12.15 -18.48 -19.85
C SER A 64 -12.43 -18.60 -21.34
#